data_AF-A0A9X2ZC17-F1
#
_entry.id   AF-A0A9X2ZC17-F1
#
_cell.length_a   1.000
_cell.length_b   1.000
_cell.length_c   1.000
_cell.angle_alpha   90.00
_cell.angle_beta   90.00
_cell.angle_gamma   90.00
#
_symmetry.space_group_name_H-M   'P 1'
#
loop_
_entity.id
_entity.type
_entity.pdbx_description
1 polymer ?
#
loop_
_entity_poly.entity_id
_entity_poly.type
_entity_poly.pdbx_seq_one_letter_code
_entity_poly.pdbx_strand_id
1 'polypeptide(L)'
;MRADFDHFAAESDEATAEGRRRVQLIDATMRIIGRSGVAGLTRRSISDEAGLDARSITREFSTVDDLLIAALTRINDRYVAALRALPDDPDTALKQLAEYIAASTVEYRPELIAEYEVYLMASRRPDLRAELGRWLSAVDEFAARYVADRADRLTFVSTIEGLFFRSVTAERAISPEAALSVLERVALRNRSVSRASPAAADTLGLDPINVPAAHEQVVARLRRAIWLHEVRPGERLPSERVMAERFEVSRLTIREALRVLQGEGLITVRRGSTGGSTVAVPAMTDRQRQQWALDVRAHLKEIHEVRLGVEPVAASLAAERRSDGQLADLAEQCRLLLDSTDVVSFRRADSAFHLTIAEASGNRCLYRAVEEARSSLFARFDSHSFEVVKSSSAAAHQRILDAIYIQDEGDAAHSMRDHLAHAWSEIEAVILGA
;
A
#
# COMPACT_ATOMS: atom_id res chain seq x y z
N MET A 1 11.48 11.65 -31.13
CA MET A 1 10.34 10.97 -30.48
C MET A 1 9.21 11.95 -30.13
N ARG A 2 9.07 13.05 -30.88
CA ARG A 2 8.10 14.14 -30.66
C ARG A 2 6.90 14.04 -31.61
N ALA A 3 6.86 13.01 -32.46
CA ALA A 3 5.97 12.91 -33.62
C ALA A 3 5.16 11.59 -33.69
N ASP A 4 5.49 10.58 -32.87
CA ASP A 4 4.91 9.25 -33.06
C ASP A 4 3.65 8.99 -32.21
N PHE A 5 3.45 9.68 -31.08
CA PHE A 5 2.29 9.42 -30.22
C PHE A 5 0.96 10.00 -30.74
N ASP A 6 1.00 11.02 -31.61
CA ASP A 6 -0.21 11.56 -32.24
C ASP A 6 -0.68 10.74 -33.45
N HIS A 7 0.15 9.84 -33.99
CA HIS A 7 -0.07 9.25 -35.32
C HIS A 7 -0.77 7.88 -35.33
N PHE A 8 -0.85 7.15 -34.22
CA PHE A 8 -1.23 5.73 -34.24
C PHE A 8 -2.74 5.41 -34.23
N ALA A 9 -3.63 6.40 -34.10
CA ALA A 9 -5.08 6.18 -34.09
C ALA A 9 -5.86 6.95 -35.18
N ALA A 10 -5.22 7.86 -35.92
CA ALA A 10 -5.91 8.77 -36.83
C ALA A 10 -6.21 8.17 -38.23
N GLU A 11 -5.41 7.20 -38.70
CA GLU A 11 -5.40 6.85 -40.13
C GLU A 11 -6.62 6.06 -40.63
N SER A 12 -7.32 5.31 -39.77
CA SER A 12 -8.43 4.44 -40.23
C SER A 12 -9.80 5.13 -40.27
N ASP A 13 -10.07 6.07 -39.34
CA ASP A 13 -11.38 6.74 -39.23
C ASP A 13 -11.52 7.95 -40.19
N GLU A 14 -10.42 8.55 -40.65
CA GLU A 14 -10.47 9.78 -41.47
C GLU A 14 -10.58 9.53 -43.00
N ALA A 15 -10.56 8.26 -43.41
CA ALA A 15 -10.56 7.87 -44.82
C ALA A 15 -11.83 8.34 -45.58
N THR A 16 -12.96 8.47 -44.87
CA THR A 16 -14.24 8.90 -45.45
C THR A 16 -14.63 10.32 -45.00
N ALA A 17 -15.46 11.00 -45.81
CA ALA A 17 -15.99 12.32 -45.44
C ALA A 17 -16.93 12.28 -44.22
N GLU A 18 -17.52 11.13 -43.94
CA GLU A 18 -18.33 10.88 -42.74
C GLU A 18 -17.45 10.70 -41.51
N GLY A 19 -16.41 9.86 -41.61
CA GLY A 19 -15.45 9.67 -40.54
C GLY A 19 -14.70 10.95 -40.14
N ARG A 20 -14.31 11.81 -41.11
CA ARG A 20 -13.74 13.14 -40.81
C ARG A 20 -14.71 14.04 -40.02
N ARG A 21 -16.00 14.03 -40.36
CA ARG A 21 -17.01 14.79 -39.61
C ARG A 21 -17.17 14.25 -38.19
N ARG A 22 -17.18 12.93 -38.04
CA ARG A 22 -17.25 12.26 -36.74
C ARG A 22 -16.09 12.65 -35.83
N VAL A 23 -14.87 12.64 -36.36
CA VAL A 23 -13.65 13.08 -35.65
C VAL A 23 -13.74 14.56 -35.24
N GLN A 24 -14.16 15.45 -36.16
CA GLN A 24 -14.33 16.88 -35.86
C GLN A 24 -15.29 17.13 -34.69
N LEU A 25 -16.40 16.39 -34.64
CA LEU A 25 -17.38 16.49 -33.55
C LEU A 25 -16.80 15.98 -32.22
N ILE A 26 -16.04 14.89 -32.25
CA ILE A 26 -15.36 14.35 -31.06
C ILE A 26 -14.32 15.35 -30.52
N ASP A 27 -13.45 15.87 -31.39
CA ASP A 27 -12.39 16.80 -30.99
C ASP A 27 -12.98 18.13 -30.47
N ALA A 28 -14.07 18.61 -31.08
CA ALA A 28 -14.81 19.77 -30.58
C ALA A 28 -15.41 19.50 -29.19
N THR A 29 -15.99 18.33 -28.98
CA THR A 29 -16.53 17.90 -27.67
C THR A 29 -15.45 17.94 -26.61
N MET A 30 -14.27 17.36 -26.89
CA MET A 30 -13.14 17.34 -25.96
C MET A 30 -12.63 18.74 -25.61
N ARG A 31 -12.50 19.63 -26.60
CA ARG A 31 -12.10 21.03 -26.36
C ARG A 31 -13.09 21.79 -25.47
N ILE A 32 -14.40 21.54 -25.64
CA ILE A 32 -15.43 22.19 -24.81
C ILE A 32 -15.34 21.68 -23.38
N ILE A 33 -15.28 20.36 -23.16
CA ILE A 33 -15.18 19.79 -21.81
C ILE A 33 -13.91 20.30 -21.13
N GLY A 34 -12.76 20.29 -21.80
CA GLY A 34 -11.49 20.71 -21.20
C GLY A 34 -11.47 22.18 -20.77
N ARG A 35 -12.25 23.02 -21.46
CA ARG A 35 -12.33 24.47 -21.20
C ARG A 35 -13.45 24.86 -20.24
N SER A 36 -14.59 24.19 -20.28
CA SER A 36 -15.84 24.63 -19.63
C SER A 36 -16.57 23.52 -18.89
N GLY A 37 -15.98 22.34 -18.83
CA GLY A 37 -16.56 21.14 -18.25
C GLY A 37 -17.72 20.57 -19.06
N VAL A 38 -18.19 19.40 -18.65
CA VAL A 38 -19.29 18.67 -19.29
C VAL A 38 -20.58 19.50 -19.31
N ALA A 39 -20.80 20.34 -18.31
CA ALA A 39 -21.96 21.24 -18.25
C ALA A 39 -22.03 22.24 -19.42
N GLY A 40 -20.90 22.53 -20.07
CA GLY A 40 -20.82 23.38 -21.26
C GLY A 40 -21.24 22.70 -22.56
N LEU A 41 -21.48 21.38 -22.55
CA LEU A 41 -21.84 20.63 -23.74
C LEU A 41 -23.32 20.81 -24.10
N THR A 42 -23.53 21.44 -25.24
CA THR A 42 -24.84 21.54 -25.90
C THR A 42 -24.64 21.24 -27.38
N ARG A 43 -25.70 20.80 -28.06
CA ARG A 43 -25.63 20.59 -29.53
C ARG A 43 -25.14 21.84 -30.26
N ARG A 44 -25.53 23.02 -29.79
CA ARG A 44 -25.10 24.30 -30.35
C ARG A 44 -23.61 24.54 -30.13
N SER A 45 -23.13 24.45 -28.89
CA SER A 45 -21.71 24.68 -28.58
C SER A 45 -20.80 23.70 -29.32
N ILE A 46 -21.18 22.43 -29.44
CA ILE A 46 -20.43 21.42 -30.20
C ILE A 46 -20.37 21.76 -31.70
N SER A 47 -21.50 22.16 -32.29
CA SER A 47 -21.56 22.52 -33.71
C SER A 47 -20.72 23.75 -34.02
N ASP A 48 -20.82 24.77 -33.16
CA ASP A 48 -20.07 26.02 -33.27
C ASP A 48 -18.55 25.77 -33.15
N GLU A 49 -18.11 24.94 -32.20
CA GLU A 49 -16.69 24.57 -32.01
C GLU A 49 -16.14 23.66 -33.13
N ALA A 50 -16.99 22.79 -33.70
CA ALA A 50 -16.63 21.91 -34.81
C ALA A 50 -16.63 22.62 -36.17
N GLY A 51 -17.25 23.80 -36.28
CA GLY A 51 -17.47 24.48 -37.56
C GLY A 51 -18.46 23.73 -38.47
N LEU A 52 -19.37 22.95 -37.88
CA LEU A 52 -20.35 22.11 -38.58
C LEU A 52 -21.78 22.60 -38.32
N ASP A 53 -22.71 22.23 -39.19
CA ASP A 53 -24.12 22.54 -38.96
C ASP A 53 -24.72 21.65 -37.85
N ALA A 54 -25.71 22.16 -37.12
CA ALA A 54 -26.32 21.43 -36.00
C ALA A 54 -27.01 20.10 -36.38
N ARG A 55 -27.37 19.91 -37.67
CA ARG A 55 -27.92 18.64 -38.16
C ARG A 55 -26.83 17.60 -38.43
N SER A 56 -25.56 17.99 -38.44
CA SER A 56 -24.42 17.06 -38.54
C SER A 56 -24.30 16.21 -37.27
N ILE A 57 -24.50 16.76 -36.08
CA ILE A 57 -24.49 15.98 -34.83
C ILE A 57 -25.53 14.86 -34.87
N THR A 58 -26.78 15.18 -35.21
CA THR A 58 -27.88 14.20 -35.24
C THR A 58 -27.74 13.15 -36.34
N ARG A 59 -26.89 13.40 -37.35
CA ARG A 59 -26.59 12.43 -38.42
C ARG A 59 -25.53 11.43 -37.97
N GLU A 60 -24.53 11.87 -37.23
CA GLU A 60 -23.40 11.05 -36.80
C GLU A 60 -23.64 10.38 -35.43
N PHE A 61 -24.41 11.02 -34.55
CA PHE A 61 -24.66 10.59 -33.17
C PHE A 61 -26.13 10.81 -32.79
N SER A 62 -26.77 9.77 -32.25
CA SER A 62 -28.20 9.83 -31.87
C SER A 62 -28.42 10.75 -30.66
N THR A 63 -27.46 10.77 -29.74
CA THR A 63 -27.48 11.57 -28.53
C THR A 63 -26.13 12.22 -28.23
N VAL A 64 -26.12 13.21 -27.32
CA VAL A 64 -24.86 13.77 -26.79
C VAL A 64 -24.12 12.72 -25.96
N ASP A 65 -24.84 11.77 -25.36
CA ASP A 65 -24.26 10.65 -24.62
C ASP A 65 -23.46 9.71 -25.54
N ASP A 66 -23.98 9.39 -26.73
CA ASP A 66 -23.25 8.57 -27.72
C ASP A 66 -21.94 9.25 -28.16
N LEU A 67 -21.97 10.58 -28.25
CA LEU A 67 -20.80 11.39 -28.57
C LEU A 67 -19.78 11.41 -27.42
N LEU A 68 -20.23 11.44 -26.16
CA LEU A 68 -19.36 11.31 -24.99
C LEU A 68 -18.69 9.94 -24.91
N ILE A 69 -19.43 8.87 -25.18
CA ILE A 69 -18.86 7.51 -25.25
C ILE A 69 -17.82 7.45 -26.36
N ALA A 70 -18.15 7.92 -27.57
CA ALA A 70 -17.20 7.90 -28.68
C ALA A 70 -15.96 8.77 -28.43
N ALA A 71 -16.11 9.90 -27.75
CA ALA A 71 -14.99 10.72 -27.34
C ALA A 71 -14.06 9.99 -26.36
N LEU A 72 -14.62 9.34 -25.33
CA LEU A 72 -13.84 8.55 -24.39
C LEU A 72 -13.17 7.34 -25.04
N THR A 73 -13.89 6.63 -25.91
CA THR A 73 -13.36 5.49 -26.67
C THR A 73 -12.15 5.93 -27.51
N ARG A 74 -12.24 7.04 -28.24
CA ARG A 74 -11.14 7.56 -29.08
C ARG A 74 -9.90 7.93 -28.26
N ILE A 75 -10.10 8.55 -27.10
CA ILE A 75 -9.00 8.88 -26.17
C ILE A 75 -8.31 7.61 -25.69
N ASN A 76 -9.11 6.66 -25.19
CA ASN A 76 -8.58 5.40 -24.66
C ASN A 76 -7.90 4.58 -25.76
N ASP A 77 -8.40 4.60 -27.00
CA ASP A 77 -7.72 3.98 -28.14
C ASP A 77 -6.33 4.55 -28.36
N ARG A 78 -6.18 5.88 -28.28
CA ARG A 78 -4.87 6.53 -28.38
C ARG A 78 -3.94 6.11 -27.25
N TYR A 79 -4.41 6.07 -26.00
CA TYR A 79 -3.59 5.64 -24.87
C TYR A 79 -3.19 4.17 -24.94
N VAL A 80 -4.13 3.29 -25.30
CA VAL A 80 -3.87 1.86 -25.48
C VAL A 80 -2.88 1.62 -26.61
N ALA A 81 -3.02 2.34 -27.73
CA ALA A 81 -2.07 2.29 -28.84
C ALA A 81 -0.66 2.77 -28.40
N ALA A 82 -0.59 3.87 -27.66
CA ALA A 82 0.67 4.38 -27.10
C ALA A 82 1.36 3.34 -26.21
N LEU A 83 0.64 2.70 -25.28
CA LEU A 83 1.18 1.64 -24.43
C LEU A 83 1.62 0.39 -25.20
N ARG A 84 0.90 0.03 -26.28
CA ARG A 84 1.27 -1.11 -27.13
C ARG A 84 2.51 -0.82 -27.99
N ALA A 85 2.73 0.42 -28.38
CA ALA A 85 3.91 0.85 -29.14
C ALA A 85 5.19 0.92 -28.28
N LEU A 86 5.07 0.93 -26.95
CA LEU A 86 6.23 0.91 -26.06
C LEU A 86 7.04 -0.39 -26.22
N PRO A 87 8.39 -0.31 -26.23
CA PRO A 87 9.26 -1.45 -26.49
C PRO A 87 9.19 -2.50 -25.38
N ASP A 88 9.63 -3.73 -25.68
CA ASP A 88 9.70 -4.81 -24.68
C ASP A 88 10.85 -4.65 -23.68
N ASP A 89 11.81 -3.77 -23.93
CA ASP A 89 12.86 -3.46 -22.95
C ASP A 89 12.29 -2.59 -21.82
N PRO A 90 12.29 -3.06 -20.55
CA PRO A 90 11.64 -2.37 -19.44
C PRO A 90 12.22 -0.98 -19.16
N ASP A 91 13.54 -0.80 -19.29
CA ASP A 91 14.16 0.51 -19.04
C ASP A 91 13.73 1.55 -20.07
N THR A 92 13.80 1.15 -21.34
CA THR A 92 13.38 2.02 -22.43
C THR A 92 11.88 2.29 -22.37
N ALA A 93 11.05 1.26 -22.08
CA ALA A 93 9.60 1.40 -21.97
C ALA A 93 9.18 2.35 -20.86
N LEU A 94 9.74 2.20 -19.65
CA LEU A 94 9.42 3.08 -18.52
C LEU A 94 9.88 4.51 -18.78
N LYS A 95 11.04 4.71 -19.41
CA LYS A 95 11.52 6.03 -19.80
C LYS A 95 10.58 6.70 -20.81
N GLN A 96 10.18 6.00 -21.86
CA GLN A 96 9.24 6.53 -22.85
C GLN A 96 7.87 6.81 -22.24
N LEU A 97 7.39 5.96 -21.33
CA LEU A 97 6.14 6.19 -20.60
C LEU A 97 6.23 7.41 -19.67
N ALA A 98 7.37 7.60 -18.99
CA ALA A 98 7.60 8.76 -18.15
C ALA A 98 7.63 10.07 -18.96
N GLU A 99 8.27 10.04 -20.13
CA GLU A 99 8.25 11.16 -21.09
C GLU A 99 6.83 11.47 -21.57
N TYR A 100 6.03 10.43 -21.83
CA TYR A 100 4.62 10.57 -22.21
C TYR A 100 3.75 11.20 -21.11
N ILE A 101 3.89 10.74 -19.87
CA ILE A 101 3.19 11.29 -18.69
C ILE A 101 3.61 12.73 -18.43
N ALA A 102 4.89 13.05 -18.59
CA ALA A 102 5.36 14.42 -18.41
C ALA A 102 4.85 15.35 -19.51
N ALA A 103 4.88 14.94 -20.78
CA ALA A 103 4.33 15.73 -21.89
C ALA A 103 2.84 16.02 -21.70
N SER A 104 2.10 15.03 -21.19
CA SER A 104 0.69 15.11 -20.83
C SER A 104 0.35 16.25 -19.85
N THR A 105 1.28 16.66 -18.97
CA THR A 105 1.05 17.78 -18.03
C THR A 105 1.02 19.17 -18.66
N VAL A 106 1.62 19.33 -19.85
CA VAL A 106 1.84 20.64 -20.49
C VAL A 106 1.10 20.72 -21.82
N GLU A 107 1.26 19.72 -22.66
CA GLU A 107 0.77 19.72 -24.04
C GLU A 107 -0.67 19.25 -24.14
N TYR A 108 -1.04 18.22 -23.36
CA TYR A 108 -2.36 17.58 -23.40
C TYR A 108 -3.21 17.86 -22.16
N ARG A 109 -2.87 18.91 -21.40
CA ARG A 109 -3.53 19.20 -20.12
C ARG A 109 -5.04 19.46 -20.26
N PRO A 110 -5.53 20.24 -21.25
CA PRO A 110 -6.97 20.43 -21.45
C PRO A 110 -7.71 19.12 -21.74
N GLU A 111 -7.11 18.24 -22.54
CA GLU A 111 -7.66 16.93 -22.89
C GLU A 111 -7.72 16.00 -21.68
N LEU A 112 -6.69 16.02 -20.83
CA LEU A 112 -6.68 15.29 -19.56
C LEU A 112 -7.73 15.81 -18.58
N ILE A 113 -7.91 17.13 -18.48
CA ILE A 113 -8.99 17.70 -17.65
C ILE A 113 -10.34 17.19 -18.14
N ALA A 114 -10.55 17.19 -19.46
CA ALA A 114 -11.78 16.69 -20.05
C ALA A 114 -12.01 15.20 -19.77
N GLU A 115 -10.97 14.38 -19.89
CA GLU A 115 -11.02 12.96 -19.56
C GLU A 115 -11.42 12.73 -18.10
N TYR A 116 -10.77 13.42 -17.14
CA TYR A 116 -11.07 13.25 -15.73
C TYR A 116 -12.50 13.68 -15.36
N GLU A 117 -13.06 14.69 -16.03
CA GLU A 117 -14.48 15.01 -15.86
C GLU A 117 -15.38 13.86 -16.33
N VAL A 118 -15.10 13.26 -17.48
CA VAL A 118 -15.86 12.11 -18.02
C VAL A 118 -15.66 10.85 -17.15
N TYR A 119 -14.46 10.62 -16.60
CA TYR A 119 -14.20 9.54 -15.64
C TYR A 119 -15.01 9.69 -14.36
N LEU A 120 -15.12 10.90 -13.81
CA LEU A 120 -15.95 11.16 -12.65
C LEU A 120 -17.44 10.91 -12.95
N MET A 121 -17.90 11.19 -14.18
CA MET A 121 -19.26 10.83 -14.61
C MET A 121 -19.48 9.31 -14.69
N ALA A 122 -18.48 8.54 -15.11
CA ALA A 122 -18.55 7.08 -15.22
C ALA A 122 -18.91 6.39 -13.89
N SER A 123 -18.68 7.05 -12.75
CA SER A 123 -19.16 6.58 -11.43
C SER A 123 -20.67 6.31 -11.41
N ARG A 124 -21.46 7.07 -12.18
CA ARG A 124 -22.93 6.98 -12.26
C ARG A 124 -23.44 6.46 -13.61
N ARG A 125 -22.54 6.11 -14.54
CA ARG A 125 -22.85 5.78 -15.93
C ARG A 125 -22.17 4.47 -16.35
N PRO A 126 -22.88 3.33 -16.30
CA PRO A 126 -22.31 2.01 -16.58
C PRO A 126 -21.73 1.85 -17.98
N ASP A 127 -22.32 2.53 -18.96
CA ASP A 127 -21.89 2.64 -20.35
C ASP A 127 -20.49 3.24 -20.48
N LEU A 128 -20.19 4.31 -19.72
CA LEU A 128 -18.85 4.93 -19.69
C LEU A 128 -17.85 4.12 -18.85
N ARG A 129 -18.32 3.36 -17.85
CA ARG A 129 -17.45 2.55 -16.98
C ARG A 129 -16.73 1.43 -17.74
N ALA A 130 -17.34 0.91 -18.80
CA ALA A 130 -16.72 -0.12 -19.64
C ALA A 130 -15.42 0.38 -20.30
N GLU A 131 -15.42 1.62 -20.80
CA GLU A 131 -14.22 2.24 -21.40
C GLU A 131 -13.12 2.50 -20.36
N LEU A 132 -13.48 2.93 -19.15
CA LEU A 132 -12.51 3.06 -18.06
C LEU A 132 -11.88 1.69 -17.69
N GLY A 133 -12.69 0.63 -17.64
CA GLY A 133 -12.20 -0.72 -17.41
C GLY A 133 -11.22 -1.19 -18.49
N ARG A 134 -11.47 -0.83 -19.75
CA ARG A 134 -10.59 -1.14 -20.89
C ARG A 134 -9.22 -0.46 -20.75
N TRP A 135 -9.20 0.81 -20.38
CA TRP A 135 -7.96 1.55 -20.12
C TRP A 135 -7.14 0.89 -18.99
N LEU A 136 -7.76 0.67 -17.83
CA LEU A 136 -7.08 0.06 -16.68
C LEU A 136 -6.54 -1.34 -17.00
N SER A 137 -7.28 -2.13 -17.80
CA SER A 137 -6.83 -3.45 -18.24
C SER A 137 -5.60 -3.36 -19.15
N ALA A 138 -5.53 -2.38 -20.05
CA ALA A 138 -4.37 -2.19 -20.92
C ALA A 138 -3.12 -1.75 -20.13
N VAL A 139 -3.30 -0.96 -19.07
CA VAL A 139 -2.20 -0.60 -18.16
C VAL A 139 -1.71 -1.83 -17.37
N ASP A 140 -2.62 -2.68 -16.90
CA ASP A 140 -2.28 -3.96 -16.24
C ASP A 140 -1.54 -4.91 -17.21
N GLU A 141 -2.02 -5.05 -18.45
CA GLU A 141 -1.34 -5.83 -19.50
C GLU A 141 0.06 -5.31 -19.82
N PHE A 142 0.22 -3.98 -19.89
CA PHE A 142 1.53 -3.36 -20.04
C PHE A 142 2.42 -3.66 -18.83
N ALA A 143 1.91 -3.50 -17.61
CA ALA A 143 2.65 -3.77 -16.38
C ALA A 143 3.05 -5.25 -16.30
N ALA A 144 2.20 -6.18 -16.74
CA ALA A 144 2.43 -7.62 -16.73
C ALA A 144 3.64 -8.07 -17.55
N ARG A 145 4.10 -7.26 -18.51
CA ARG A 145 5.36 -7.52 -19.24
C ARG A 145 6.58 -7.49 -18.33
N TYR A 146 6.51 -6.77 -17.20
CA TYR A 146 7.64 -6.50 -16.33
C TYR A 146 7.38 -6.85 -14.86
N VAL A 147 6.11 -6.96 -14.45
CA VAL A 147 5.66 -7.13 -13.07
C VAL A 147 4.75 -8.35 -12.96
N ALA A 148 5.28 -9.42 -12.37
CA ALA A 148 4.59 -10.71 -12.28
C ALA A 148 3.50 -10.73 -11.20
N ASP A 149 3.73 -10.08 -10.06
CA ASP A 149 2.77 -10.04 -8.96
C ASP A 149 1.57 -9.15 -9.25
N ARG A 150 0.36 -9.63 -8.89
CA ARG A 150 -0.89 -8.92 -9.18
C ARG A 150 -1.08 -7.67 -8.30
N ALA A 151 -0.65 -7.71 -7.04
CA ALA A 151 -0.76 -6.56 -6.14
C ALA A 151 0.22 -5.45 -6.56
N ASP A 152 1.39 -5.82 -7.08
CA ASP A 152 2.35 -4.87 -7.63
C ASP A 152 1.90 -4.29 -8.96
N ARG A 153 1.27 -5.08 -9.84
CA ARG A 153 0.61 -4.52 -11.03
C ARG A 153 -0.49 -3.55 -10.64
N LEU A 154 -1.30 -3.87 -9.63
CA LEU A 154 -2.30 -2.94 -9.10
C LEU A 154 -1.65 -1.65 -8.58
N THR A 155 -0.49 -1.75 -7.92
CA THR A 155 0.29 -0.60 -7.46
C THR A 155 0.81 0.23 -8.65
N PHE A 156 1.27 -0.43 -9.71
CA PHE A 156 1.73 0.22 -10.94
C PHE A 156 0.60 0.96 -11.66
N VAL A 157 -0.55 0.31 -11.86
CA VAL A 157 -1.76 0.91 -12.42
C VAL A 157 -2.19 2.13 -11.58
N SER A 158 -2.28 1.96 -10.25
CA SER A 158 -2.65 3.05 -9.33
C SER A 158 -1.68 4.22 -9.37
N THR A 159 -0.39 3.95 -9.60
CA THR A 159 0.65 4.97 -9.71
C THR A 159 0.50 5.77 -10.99
N ILE A 160 0.24 5.12 -12.11
CA ILE A 160 -0.01 5.81 -13.40
C ILE A 160 -1.22 6.72 -13.29
N GLU A 161 -2.34 6.22 -12.76
CA GLU A 161 -3.55 7.02 -12.51
C GLU A 161 -3.23 8.21 -11.60
N GLY A 162 -2.50 7.99 -10.51
CA GLY A 162 -2.07 9.05 -9.60
C GLY A 162 -1.19 10.10 -10.28
N LEU A 163 -0.29 9.70 -11.18
CA LEU A 163 0.58 10.62 -11.93
C LEU A 163 -0.21 11.48 -12.92
N PHE A 164 -1.15 10.89 -13.66
CA PHE A 164 -2.05 11.64 -14.53
C PHE A 164 -2.97 12.57 -13.74
N PHE A 165 -3.51 12.13 -12.60
CA PHE A 165 -4.34 12.98 -11.74
C PHE A 165 -3.55 14.17 -11.16
N ARG A 166 -2.30 13.94 -10.76
CA ARG A 166 -1.39 15.03 -10.37
C ARG A 166 -1.10 15.97 -11.53
N SER A 167 -1.08 15.47 -12.76
CA SER A 167 -0.84 16.28 -13.95
C SER A 167 -1.93 17.32 -14.19
N VAL A 168 -3.17 17.04 -13.80
CA VAL A 168 -4.29 18.00 -13.89
C VAL A 168 -4.43 18.88 -12.64
N THR A 169 -4.06 18.39 -11.46
CA THR A 169 -4.31 19.10 -10.19
C THR A 169 -3.12 19.90 -9.64
N ALA A 170 -1.88 19.58 -10.04
CA ALA A 170 -0.70 20.26 -9.53
C ALA A 170 -0.43 21.59 -10.27
N GLU A 171 0.07 22.57 -9.51
CA GLU A 171 0.54 23.87 -10.04
C GLU A 171 1.79 23.75 -10.91
N ARG A 172 2.59 22.70 -10.70
CA ARG A 172 3.82 22.44 -11.46
C ARG A 172 3.71 21.11 -12.20
N ALA A 173 4.11 21.13 -13.48
CA ALA A 173 4.29 19.93 -14.29
C ALA A 173 5.27 18.95 -13.64
N ILE A 174 4.98 17.65 -13.73
CA ILE A 174 5.96 16.62 -13.36
C ILE A 174 7.04 16.55 -14.44
N SER A 175 8.31 16.54 -14.04
CA SER A 175 9.39 16.35 -15.00
C SER A 175 9.46 14.87 -15.43
N PRO A 176 9.96 14.57 -16.64
CA PRO A 176 10.16 13.19 -17.08
C PRO A 176 11.00 12.38 -16.09
N GLU A 177 12.02 12.98 -15.47
CA GLU A 177 12.89 12.31 -14.50
C GLU A 177 12.16 11.99 -13.20
N ALA A 178 11.27 12.89 -12.74
CA ALA A 178 10.45 12.65 -11.56
C ALA A 178 9.39 11.57 -11.82
N ALA A 179 8.75 11.59 -12.98
CA ALA A 179 7.82 10.54 -13.41
C ALA A 179 8.54 9.19 -13.52
N LEU A 180 9.71 9.17 -14.16
CA LEU A 180 10.53 7.97 -14.30
C LEU A 180 10.96 7.44 -12.95
N SER A 181 11.44 8.28 -12.02
CA SER A 181 11.83 7.83 -10.68
C SER A 181 10.68 7.19 -9.90
N VAL A 182 9.45 7.68 -10.08
CA VAL A 182 8.26 7.10 -9.44
C VAL A 182 7.91 5.76 -10.09
N LEU A 183 7.84 5.70 -11.42
CA LEU A 183 7.58 4.46 -12.17
C LEU A 183 8.65 3.39 -11.89
N GLU A 184 9.91 3.80 -11.87
CA GLU A 184 11.04 2.98 -11.48
C GLU A 184 10.91 2.51 -10.05
N ARG A 185 10.54 3.30 -9.05
CA ARG A 185 10.39 2.76 -7.67
C ARG A 185 9.34 1.66 -7.58
N VAL A 186 8.28 1.77 -8.36
CA VAL A 186 7.20 0.76 -8.40
C VAL A 186 7.61 -0.45 -9.23
N ALA A 187 8.36 -0.25 -10.32
CA ALA A 187 8.89 -1.34 -11.15
C ALA A 187 10.18 -2.00 -10.60
N LEU A 188 11.01 -1.26 -9.85
CA LEU A 188 12.33 -1.64 -9.30
C LEU A 188 12.23 -2.31 -7.93
N ARG A 189 11.12 -2.12 -7.18
CA ARG A 189 10.73 -3.10 -6.16
C ARG A 189 10.74 -4.54 -6.71
N ASN A 190 10.64 -4.68 -8.03
CA ASN A 190 10.59 -5.95 -8.76
C ASN A 190 11.80 -6.24 -9.68
N ARG A 191 12.89 -5.45 -9.63
CA ARG A 191 14.05 -5.66 -10.53
C ARG A 191 15.26 -6.37 -9.93
N SER A 192 15.26 -6.70 -8.65
CA SER A 192 16.28 -7.60 -8.08
C SER A 192 16.10 -9.07 -8.51
N VAL A 193 15.07 -9.41 -9.31
CA VAL A 193 14.73 -10.80 -9.67
C VAL A 193 14.92 -11.13 -11.17
N SER A 194 15.18 -10.17 -12.07
CA SER A 194 15.20 -10.49 -13.50
C SER A 194 16.40 -9.93 -14.27
N ARG A 195 17.50 -10.70 -14.27
CA ARG A 195 18.41 -10.82 -15.41
C ARG A 195 18.64 -12.30 -15.70
N ALA A 196 17.63 -12.95 -16.26
CA ALA A 196 17.78 -14.05 -17.22
C ALA A 196 16.42 -14.34 -17.84
N SER A 197 16.36 -14.36 -19.17
CA SER A 197 15.24 -14.93 -19.94
C SER A 197 15.79 -16.13 -20.73
N PRO A 198 14.95 -17.04 -21.25
CA PRO A 198 14.20 -18.03 -20.48
C PRO A 198 14.45 -19.44 -21.06
N ALA A 199 14.56 -20.47 -20.24
CA ALA A 199 14.19 -21.84 -20.62
C ALA A 199 14.46 -22.82 -19.47
N ALA A 200 13.47 -23.69 -19.28
CA ALA A 200 13.51 -24.93 -18.52
C ALA A 200 13.38 -24.84 -17.00
N ALA A 201 12.31 -25.49 -16.54
CA ALA A 201 12.13 -26.10 -15.22
C ALA A 201 11.86 -25.16 -14.05
N ASP A 202 10.66 -24.56 -14.07
CA ASP A 202 9.86 -24.56 -12.85
C ASP A 202 9.42 -26.01 -12.58
N THR A 203 10.05 -26.66 -11.61
CA THR A 203 9.55 -27.92 -11.03
C THR A 203 9.48 -27.83 -9.52
N LEU A 204 9.71 -26.65 -8.95
CA LEU A 204 9.78 -26.49 -7.50
C LEU A 204 8.92 -25.36 -6.95
N GLY A 205 8.35 -24.45 -7.77
CA GLY A 205 7.38 -23.46 -7.31
C GLY A 205 7.84 -22.69 -6.06
N LEU A 206 9.12 -22.34 -6.00
CA LEU A 206 9.69 -21.63 -4.85
C LEU A 206 9.76 -20.14 -5.17
N ASP A 207 9.04 -19.35 -4.37
CA ASP A 207 9.16 -17.89 -4.37
C ASP A 207 10.62 -17.48 -4.06
N PRO A 208 11.17 -16.46 -4.74
CA PRO A 208 12.45 -15.88 -4.34
C PRO A 208 12.35 -15.32 -2.93
N ILE A 209 13.36 -15.60 -2.11
CA ILE A 209 13.47 -15.00 -0.78
C ILE A 209 13.74 -13.51 -0.96
N ASN A 210 12.71 -12.69 -0.73
CA ASN A 210 12.82 -11.25 -0.71
C ASN A 210 13.59 -10.84 0.55
N VAL A 211 14.88 -10.53 0.41
CA VAL A 211 15.68 -9.96 1.49
C VAL A 211 15.45 -8.44 1.45
N PRO A 212 14.74 -7.85 2.43
CA PRO A 212 14.43 -6.42 2.40
C PRO A 212 15.71 -5.58 2.27
N ALA A 213 15.63 -4.40 1.67
CA ALA A 213 16.82 -3.56 1.52
C ALA A 213 17.40 -3.24 2.91
N ALA A 214 18.74 -3.18 3.04
CA ALA A 214 19.39 -3.01 4.34
C ALA A 214 18.87 -1.79 5.13
N HIS A 215 18.47 -0.71 4.45
CA HIS A 215 17.87 0.46 5.09
C HIS A 215 16.43 0.19 5.58
N GLU A 216 15.62 -0.58 4.85
CA GLU A 216 14.27 -0.98 5.28
C GLU A 216 14.33 -1.91 6.49
N GLN A 217 15.32 -2.81 6.53
CA GLN A 217 15.60 -3.64 7.71
C GLN A 217 15.99 -2.79 8.92
N VAL A 218 16.88 -1.82 8.74
CA VAL A 218 17.27 -0.87 9.80
C VAL A 218 16.08 -0.03 10.26
N VAL A 219 15.25 0.46 9.34
CA VAL A 219 14.00 1.18 9.66
C VAL A 219 13.09 0.28 10.47
N ALA A 220 12.81 -0.94 10.02
CA ALA A 220 11.96 -1.88 10.73
C ALA A 220 12.50 -2.20 12.12
N ARG A 221 13.83 -2.38 12.27
CA ARG A 221 14.47 -2.68 13.55
C ARG A 221 14.44 -1.50 14.52
N LEU A 222 14.77 -0.29 14.04
CA LEU A 222 14.72 0.93 14.85
C LEU A 222 13.30 1.33 15.19
N ARG A 223 12.38 1.21 14.23
CA ARG A 223 10.94 1.42 14.42
C ARG A 223 10.43 0.46 15.49
N ARG A 224 10.74 -0.83 15.38
CA ARG A 224 10.43 -1.83 16.42
C ARG A 224 11.06 -1.47 17.77
N ALA A 225 12.33 -1.07 17.82
CA ALA A 225 13.00 -0.70 19.08
C ALA A 225 12.35 0.54 19.74
N ILE A 226 11.93 1.51 18.93
CA ILE A 226 11.18 2.69 19.40
C ILE A 226 9.79 2.28 19.90
N TRP A 227 9.07 1.44 19.16
CA TRP A 227 7.73 0.94 19.53
C TRP A 227 7.69 -0.13 20.63
N LEU A 228 8.85 -0.70 20.97
CA LEU A 228 8.98 -1.63 22.09
C LEU A 228 9.61 -0.93 23.29
N HIS A 229 9.76 0.41 23.27
CA HIS A 229 10.45 1.19 24.30
C HIS A 229 11.85 0.68 24.67
N GLU A 230 12.54 0.01 23.75
CA GLU A 230 13.96 -0.30 23.90
C GLU A 230 14.79 1.00 23.89
N VAL A 231 14.25 2.08 23.32
CA VAL A 231 14.72 3.47 23.47
C VAL A 231 13.52 4.37 23.78
N ARG A 232 13.55 5.07 24.92
CA ARG A 232 12.38 5.81 25.43
C ARG A 232 12.10 7.10 24.64
N PRO A 233 10.85 7.59 24.60
CA PRO A 233 10.55 8.95 24.16
C PRO A 233 11.41 9.99 24.90
N GLY A 234 12.04 10.89 24.15
CA GLY A 234 13.01 11.85 24.69
C GLY A 234 14.44 11.32 24.88
N GLU A 235 14.68 10.02 24.72
CA GLU A 235 16.01 9.41 24.77
C GLU A 235 16.74 9.51 23.42
N ARG A 236 18.07 9.58 23.46
CA ARG A 236 18.91 9.66 22.28
C ARG A 236 19.19 8.27 21.71
N LEU A 237 18.99 8.11 20.41
CA LEU A 237 19.49 6.95 19.68
C LEU A 237 21.03 6.93 19.70
N PRO A 238 21.67 5.76 19.60
CA PRO A 238 23.11 5.66 19.43
C PRO A 238 23.57 6.45 18.19
N SER A 239 24.84 6.87 18.17
CA SER A 239 25.38 7.63 17.02
C SER A 239 25.32 6.82 15.71
N GLU A 240 25.28 7.49 14.56
CA GLU A 240 25.30 6.83 13.23
C GLU A 240 26.45 5.83 13.09
N ARG A 241 27.61 6.14 13.66
CA ARG A 241 28.79 5.25 13.65
C ARG A 241 28.53 3.96 14.44
N VAL A 242 28.00 4.09 15.65
CA VAL A 242 27.70 2.96 16.54
C VAL A 242 26.59 2.09 15.95
N MET A 243 25.55 2.71 15.37
CA MET A 243 24.48 1.96 14.71
C MET A 243 24.99 1.24 13.46
N ALA A 244 25.82 1.89 12.64
CA ALA A 244 26.42 1.26 11.45
C ALA A 244 27.27 0.03 11.83
N GLU A 245 28.07 0.12 12.89
CA GLU A 245 28.85 -1.01 13.43
C GLU A 245 27.95 -2.13 13.95
N ARG A 246 26.90 -1.81 14.73
CA ARG A 246 25.99 -2.82 15.31
C ARG A 246 25.10 -3.52 14.29
N PHE A 247 24.67 -2.80 13.26
CA PHE A 247 23.82 -3.36 12.20
C PHE A 247 24.63 -3.92 11.03
N GLU A 248 25.97 -3.81 11.08
CA GLU A 248 26.88 -4.24 9.99
C GLU A 248 26.52 -3.63 8.62
N VAL A 249 26.11 -2.36 8.62
CA VAL A 249 25.70 -1.62 7.41
C VAL A 249 26.50 -0.33 7.24
N SER A 250 26.40 0.28 6.06
CA SER A 250 27.03 1.58 5.80
C SER A 250 26.37 2.70 6.62
N ARG A 251 27.13 3.75 6.95
CA ARG A 251 26.57 4.97 7.60
C ARG A 251 25.51 5.67 6.74
N LEU A 252 25.59 5.52 5.41
CA LEU A 252 24.60 6.07 4.49
C LEU A 252 23.23 5.39 4.68
N THR A 253 23.23 4.06 4.81
CA THR A 253 22.05 3.24 5.13
C THR A 253 21.39 3.65 6.45
N ILE A 254 22.19 3.93 7.48
CA ILE A 254 21.67 4.45 8.76
C ILE A 254 21.01 5.83 8.58
N ARG A 255 21.62 6.74 7.81
CA ARG A 255 21.03 8.07 7.55
C ARG A 255 19.71 8.00 6.79
N GLU A 256 19.61 7.11 5.81
CA GLU A 256 18.37 6.88 5.08
C GLU A 256 17.28 6.39 6.03
N ALA A 257 17.61 5.44 6.90
CA ALA A 257 16.67 4.94 7.89
C ALA A 257 16.20 6.03 8.88
N LEU A 258 17.13 6.85 9.40
CA LEU A 258 16.80 7.96 10.29
C LEU A 258 15.94 9.04 9.58
N ARG A 259 16.13 9.30 8.28
CA ARG A 259 15.28 10.24 7.53
C ARG A 259 13.84 9.75 7.41
N VAL A 260 13.66 8.45 7.18
CA VAL A 260 12.33 7.83 7.14
C VAL A 260 11.64 7.98 8.51
N LEU A 261 12.31 7.61 9.59
CA LEU A 261 11.77 7.73 10.95
C LEU A 261 11.49 9.19 11.36
N GLN A 262 12.30 10.15 10.88
CA GLN A 262 12.05 11.58 11.09
C GLN A 262 10.82 12.06 10.31
N GLY A 263 10.64 11.61 9.06
CA GLY A 263 9.46 11.90 8.25
C GLY A 263 8.17 11.32 8.84
N GLU A 264 8.27 10.18 9.52
CA GLU A 264 7.18 9.55 10.29
C GLU A 264 6.90 10.27 11.63
N GLY A 265 7.73 11.24 12.02
CA GLY A 265 7.60 11.95 13.29
C GLY A 265 8.00 11.12 14.52
N LEU A 266 8.64 9.96 14.33
CA LEU A 266 9.08 9.08 15.43
C LEU A 266 10.36 9.57 16.11
N ILE A 267 11.18 10.36 15.39
CA ILE A 267 12.40 10.96 15.93
C ILE A 267 12.53 12.42 15.52
N THR A 268 13.31 13.16 16.30
CA THR A 268 13.78 14.51 16.00
C THR A 268 15.29 14.48 15.80
N VAL A 269 15.79 15.19 14.78
CA VAL A 269 17.23 15.24 14.45
C VAL A 269 17.75 16.66 14.64
N ARG A 270 18.73 16.86 15.53
CA ARG A 270 19.45 18.13 15.70
C ARG A 270 20.84 18.06 15.07
N ARG A 271 21.22 19.07 14.29
CA ARG A 271 22.57 19.21 13.68
C ARG A 271 23.56 19.89 14.63
N GLY A 272 24.84 19.51 14.57
CA GLY A 272 25.95 20.11 15.35
C GLY A 272 26.77 19.08 16.15
N SER A 273 27.87 19.52 16.78
CA SER A 273 28.78 18.66 17.58
C SER A 273 28.13 18.04 18.83
N THR A 274 27.04 18.63 19.31
CA THR A 274 26.17 18.13 20.39
C THR A 274 24.83 17.56 19.88
N GLY A 275 24.66 17.52 18.55
CA GLY A 275 23.47 17.05 17.84
C GLY A 275 23.36 15.52 17.77
N GLY A 276 22.15 15.03 17.52
CA GLY A 276 21.82 13.60 17.50
C GLY A 276 20.34 13.37 17.19
N SER A 277 19.96 12.10 17.07
CA SER A 277 18.57 11.66 16.88
C SER A 277 17.95 11.33 18.24
N THR A 278 16.81 11.94 18.55
CA THR A 278 16.06 11.71 19.81
C THR A 278 14.65 11.24 19.49
N VAL A 279 14.15 10.23 20.18
CA VAL A 279 12.76 9.77 20.02
C VAL A 279 11.79 10.90 20.34
N ALA A 280 10.83 11.16 19.45
CA ALA A 280 9.91 12.29 19.58
C ALA A 280 8.88 12.07 20.70
N VAL A 281 8.43 13.18 21.33
CA VAL A 281 7.31 13.20 22.28
C VAL A 281 6.19 14.03 21.62
N PRO A 282 5.04 13.45 21.22
CA PRO A 282 3.99 14.23 20.57
C PRO A 282 3.29 15.18 21.56
N ALA A 283 3.14 16.46 21.20
CA ALA A 283 2.21 17.38 21.86
C ALA A 283 0.90 17.43 21.05
N MET A 284 -0.12 16.68 21.48
CA MET A 284 -1.44 16.64 20.83
C MET A 284 -2.44 17.57 21.55
N THR A 285 -3.39 18.14 20.81
CA THR A 285 -4.59 18.80 21.41
C THR A 285 -5.59 17.76 21.91
N ASP A 286 -6.51 18.11 22.81
CA ASP A 286 -7.54 17.18 23.33
C ASP A 286 -8.41 16.55 22.22
N ARG A 287 -8.80 17.37 21.23
CA ARG A 287 -9.58 16.90 20.07
C ARG A 287 -8.79 15.90 19.21
N GLN A 288 -7.49 16.13 19.04
CA GLN A 288 -6.62 15.21 18.31
C GLN A 288 -6.37 13.93 19.10
N ARG A 289 -6.25 13.99 20.43
CA ARG A 289 -6.17 12.81 21.31
C ARG A 289 -7.41 11.94 21.17
N GLN A 290 -8.60 12.54 21.20
CA GLN A 290 -9.86 11.81 21.10
C GLN A 290 -10.04 11.13 19.73
N GLN A 291 -9.75 11.83 18.63
CA GLN A 291 -9.82 11.23 17.29
C GLN A 291 -8.80 10.09 17.13
N TRP A 292 -7.57 10.31 17.61
CA TRP A 292 -6.53 9.29 17.60
C TRP A 292 -6.92 8.05 18.41
N ALA A 293 -7.53 8.22 19.59
CA ALA A 293 -8.02 7.11 20.40
C ALA A 293 -9.10 6.29 19.67
N LEU A 294 -10.00 6.93 18.92
CA LEU A 294 -11.00 6.26 18.09
C LEU A 294 -10.36 5.48 16.93
N ASP A 295 -9.38 6.07 16.24
CA ASP A 295 -8.68 5.43 15.12
C ASP A 295 -7.83 4.25 15.60
N VAL A 296 -7.18 4.40 16.77
CA VAL A 296 -6.44 3.31 17.44
C VAL A 296 -7.39 2.19 17.85
N ARG A 297 -8.53 2.50 18.46
CA ARG A 297 -9.54 1.50 18.83
C ARG A 297 -10.04 0.71 17.62
N ALA A 298 -10.39 1.40 16.53
CA ALA A 298 -10.87 0.75 15.31
C ALA A 298 -9.83 -0.23 14.75
N HIS A 299 -8.57 0.21 14.66
CA HIS A 299 -7.49 -0.63 14.16
C HIS A 299 -7.18 -1.82 15.08
N LEU A 300 -7.17 -1.62 16.40
CA LEU A 300 -6.93 -2.69 17.35
C LEU A 300 -8.06 -3.72 17.36
N LYS A 301 -9.30 -3.29 17.08
CA LYS A 301 -10.44 -4.19 16.92
C LYS A 301 -10.26 -5.12 15.72
N GLU A 302 -9.82 -4.60 14.58
CA GLU A 302 -9.51 -5.40 13.39
C GLU A 302 -8.40 -6.42 13.69
N ILE A 303 -7.34 -6.00 14.38
CA ILE A 303 -6.27 -6.92 14.80
C ILE A 303 -6.80 -8.00 15.75
N HIS A 304 -7.64 -7.63 16.72
CA HIS A 304 -8.25 -8.57 17.65
C HIS A 304 -9.12 -9.60 16.93
N GLU A 305 -9.90 -9.19 15.93
CA GLU A 305 -10.71 -10.09 15.08
C GLU A 305 -9.82 -11.11 14.33
N VAL A 306 -8.68 -10.67 13.79
CA VAL A 306 -7.70 -11.58 13.16
C VAL A 306 -7.17 -12.57 14.20
N ARG A 307 -6.75 -12.11 15.38
CA ARG A 307 -6.22 -12.97 16.45
C ARG A 307 -7.23 -14.02 16.89
N LEU A 308 -8.51 -13.66 17.04
CA LEU A 308 -9.60 -14.61 17.34
C LEU A 308 -9.79 -15.66 16.24
N GLY A 309 -9.52 -15.30 14.99
CA GLY A 309 -9.57 -16.23 13.86
C GLY A 309 -8.41 -17.23 13.82
N VAL A 310 -7.21 -16.85 14.28
CA VAL A 310 -5.98 -17.63 14.04
C VAL A 310 -5.36 -18.26 15.30
N GLU A 311 -5.31 -17.56 16.43
CA GLU A 311 -4.60 -18.04 17.63
C GLU A 311 -5.31 -19.21 18.33
N PRO A 312 -6.66 -19.28 18.44
CA PRO A 312 -7.34 -20.46 18.96
C PRO A 312 -7.11 -21.72 18.12
N VAL A 313 -7.07 -21.56 16.80
CA VAL A 313 -6.77 -22.68 15.87
C VAL A 313 -5.32 -23.13 16.05
N ALA A 314 -4.39 -22.19 16.20
CA ALA A 314 -3.00 -22.50 16.50
C ALA A 314 -2.83 -23.23 17.83
N ALA A 315 -3.54 -22.81 18.89
CA ALA A 315 -3.52 -23.46 20.20
C ALA A 315 -4.07 -24.89 20.16
N SER A 316 -5.19 -25.10 19.46
CA SER A 316 -5.75 -26.44 19.21
C SER A 316 -4.72 -27.36 18.56
N LEU A 317 -4.11 -26.92 17.46
CA LEU A 317 -3.11 -27.71 16.73
C LEU A 317 -1.82 -27.90 17.53
N ALA A 318 -1.44 -26.91 18.35
CA ALA A 318 -0.28 -27.02 19.23
C ALA A 318 -0.50 -28.11 20.29
N ALA A 319 -1.70 -28.24 20.86
CA ALA A 319 -2.01 -29.31 21.80
C ALA A 319 -1.81 -30.72 21.19
N GLU A 320 -2.14 -30.88 19.90
CA GLU A 320 -1.88 -32.12 19.16
C GLU A 320 -0.38 -32.32 18.85
N ARG A 321 0.32 -31.26 18.41
CA ARG A 321 1.59 -31.38 17.66
C ARG A 321 2.85 -30.94 18.41
N ARG A 322 2.71 -30.27 19.56
CA ARG A 322 3.83 -29.76 20.35
C ARG A 322 4.89 -30.83 20.67
N SER A 323 6.15 -30.39 20.66
CA SER A 323 7.29 -31.12 21.22
C SER A 323 7.50 -30.80 22.70
N ASP A 324 8.23 -31.65 23.40
CA ASP A 324 8.62 -31.42 24.80
C ASP A 324 9.47 -30.13 24.96
N GLY A 325 10.29 -29.81 23.96
CA GLY A 325 11.06 -28.55 23.93
C GLY A 325 10.14 -27.33 23.89
N GLN A 326 9.11 -27.36 23.05
CA GLN A 326 8.12 -26.28 22.97
C GLN A 326 7.30 -26.16 24.26
N LEU A 327 6.98 -27.27 24.94
CA LEU A 327 6.34 -27.22 26.26
C LEU A 327 7.24 -26.53 27.31
N ALA A 328 8.54 -26.84 27.30
CA ALA A 328 9.51 -26.18 28.18
C ALA A 328 9.64 -24.68 27.87
N ASP A 329 9.67 -24.32 26.58
CA ASP A 329 9.74 -22.92 26.15
C ASP A 329 8.49 -22.14 26.56
N LEU A 330 7.29 -22.71 26.41
CA LEU A 330 6.03 -22.12 26.86
C LEU A 330 6.02 -21.91 28.38
N ALA A 331 6.46 -22.90 29.15
CA ALA A 331 6.56 -22.80 30.60
C ALA A 331 7.54 -21.67 31.02
N GLU A 332 8.67 -21.55 30.33
CA GLU A 332 9.63 -20.47 30.57
C GLU A 332 9.03 -19.10 30.21
N GLN A 333 8.26 -18.97 29.11
CA GLN A 333 7.60 -17.71 28.78
C GLN A 333 6.53 -17.33 29.82
N CYS A 334 5.75 -18.28 30.35
CA CYS A 334 4.83 -18.04 31.46
C CYS A 334 5.57 -17.47 32.68
N ARG A 335 6.72 -18.07 33.03
CA ARG A 335 7.56 -17.60 34.15
C ARG A 335 8.11 -16.20 33.90
N LEU A 336 8.67 -15.95 32.72
CA LEU A 336 9.21 -14.64 32.35
C LEU A 336 8.15 -13.55 32.33
N LEU A 337 6.92 -13.88 31.91
CA LEU A 337 5.79 -12.96 31.96
C LEU A 337 5.38 -12.66 33.41
N LEU A 338 5.36 -13.67 34.29
CA LEU A 338 5.10 -13.46 35.71
C LEU A 338 6.20 -12.63 36.39
N ASP A 339 7.45 -12.77 35.97
CA ASP A 339 8.60 -12.05 36.53
C ASP A 339 8.84 -10.67 35.90
N SER A 340 8.15 -10.32 34.81
CA SER A 340 8.39 -9.09 34.06
C SER A 340 8.16 -7.83 34.90
N THR A 341 9.15 -6.94 35.00
CA THR A 341 9.06 -5.72 35.82
C THR A 341 8.66 -4.47 35.02
N ASP A 342 8.63 -4.58 33.70
CA ASP A 342 8.44 -3.46 32.80
C ASP A 342 7.67 -3.87 31.54
N VAL A 343 7.26 -2.87 30.77
CA VAL A 343 6.49 -3.03 29.52
C VAL A 343 7.17 -3.91 28.51
N VAL A 344 8.49 -3.73 28.38
CA VAL A 344 9.30 -4.36 27.35
C VAL A 344 9.46 -5.84 27.67
N SER A 345 9.81 -6.15 28.93
CA SER A 345 9.93 -7.53 29.39
C SER A 345 8.59 -8.27 29.32
N PHE A 346 7.47 -7.63 29.70
CA PHE A 346 6.13 -8.21 29.58
C PHE A 346 5.78 -8.54 28.11
N ARG A 347 5.87 -7.55 27.21
CA ARG A 347 5.52 -7.74 25.79
C ARG A 347 6.39 -8.77 25.11
N ARG A 348 7.67 -8.84 25.49
CA ARG A 348 8.60 -9.85 24.97
C ARG A 348 8.16 -11.25 25.36
N ALA A 349 7.87 -11.49 26.65
CA ALA A 349 7.41 -12.79 27.12
C ALA A 349 6.03 -13.16 26.55
N ASP A 350 5.09 -12.21 26.53
CA ASP A 350 3.76 -12.42 25.96
C ASP A 350 3.80 -12.71 24.44
N SER A 351 4.62 -11.99 23.68
CA SER A 351 4.79 -12.29 22.25
C SER A 351 5.44 -13.64 22.02
N ALA A 352 6.49 -13.96 22.78
CA ALA A 352 7.20 -15.23 22.65
C ALA A 352 6.27 -16.41 22.94
N PHE A 353 5.45 -16.34 23.99
CA PHE A 353 4.47 -17.39 24.32
C PHE A 353 3.54 -17.69 23.13
N HIS A 354 2.93 -16.66 22.56
CA HIS A 354 2.00 -16.80 21.44
C HIS A 354 2.67 -17.31 20.16
N LEU A 355 3.89 -16.86 19.87
CA LEU A 355 4.67 -17.34 18.74
C LEU A 355 5.10 -18.80 18.91
N THR A 356 5.47 -19.22 20.12
CA THR A 356 5.78 -20.63 20.42
C THR A 356 4.56 -21.53 20.22
N ILE A 357 3.36 -21.09 20.62
CA ILE A 357 2.11 -21.83 20.30
C ILE A 357 1.91 -21.91 18.78
N ALA A 358 2.07 -20.79 18.08
CA ALA A 358 1.88 -20.75 16.64
C ALA A 358 2.89 -21.63 15.89
N GLU A 359 4.13 -21.71 16.38
CA GLU A 359 5.16 -22.62 15.88
C GLU A 359 4.81 -24.09 16.18
N ALA A 360 4.37 -24.38 17.41
CA ALA A 360 3.94 -25.71 17.84
C ALA A 360 2.72 -26.25 17.06
N SER A 361 1.90 -25.37 16.47
CA SER A 361 0.82 -25.77 15.55
C SER A 361 1.32 -26.51 14.30
N GLY A 362 2.62 -26.39 13.98
CA GLY A 362 3.22 -26.94 12.76
C GLY A 362 2.69 -26.30 11.46
N ASN A 363 1.93 -25.20 11.55
CA ASN A 363 1.35 -24.52 10.41
C ASN A 363 2.03 -23.16 10.19
N ARG A 364 2.88 -23.09 9.18
CA ARG A 364 3.66 -21.88 8.85
C ARG A 364 2.78 -20.67 8.49
N CYS A 365 1.58 -20.88 7.94
CA CYS A 365 0.65 -19.79 7.65
C CYS A 365 0.03 -19.22 8.94
N LEU A 366 -0.32 -20.08 9.90
CA LEU A 366 -0.78 -19.62 11.21
C LEU A 366 0.32 -18.87 11.96
N TYR A 367 1.56 -19.38 11.96
CA TYR A 367 2.71 -18.66 12.54
C TYR A 367 2.84 -17.24 11.98
N ARG A 368 2.86 -17.08 10.65
CA ARG A 368 2.98 -15.75 10.02
C ARG A 368 1.81 -14.83 10.36
N ALA A 369 0.59 -15.36 10.38
CA ALA A 369 -0.59 -14.56 10.72
C ALA A 369 -0.54 -14.06 12.17
N VAL A 370 -0.12 -14.92 13.11
CA VAL A 370 0.07 -14.55 14.52
C VAL A 370 1.19 -13.52 14.66
N GLU A 371 2.33 -13.74 13.99
CA GLU A 371 3.48 -12.82 14.01
C GLU A 371 3.13 -11.41 13.51
N GLU A 372 2.39 -11.31 12.42
CA GLU A 372 1.95 -10.03 11.85
C GLU A 372 0.95 -9.32 12.79
N ALA A 373 -0.05 -10.05 13.28
CA ALA A 373 -1.06 -9.50 14.18
C ALA A 373 -0.43 -8.98 15.50
N ARG A 374 0.52 -9.74 16.07
CA ARG A 374 1.24 -9.34 17.29
C ARG A 374 2.12 -8.11 17.04
N SER A 375 2.78 -8.05 15.88
CA SER A 375 3.62 -6.89 15.50
C SER A 375 2.78 -5.62 15.35
N SER A 376 1.59 -5.72 14.73
CA SER A 376 0.68 -4.59 14.55
C SER A 376 0.03 -4.13 15.86
N LEU A 377 -0.31 -5.07 16.75
CA LEU A 377 -0.90 -4.78 18.07
C LEU A 377 -0.03 -3.83 18.89
N PHE A 378 1.29 -4.05 18.91
CA PHE A 378 2.20 -3.29 19.74
C PHE A 378 2.73 -2.01 19.09
N ALA A 379 2.63 -1.86 17.76
CA ALA A 379 3.11 -0.69 17.03
C ALA A 379 2.35 0.62 17.31
N ARG A 380 1.17 0.59 17.97
CA ARG A 380 0.38 1.80 18.28
C ARG A 380 0.09 2.02 19.76
N PHE A 381 0.42 1.07 20.63
CA PHE A 381 -0.03 1.02 22.03
C PHE A 381 1.05 1.43 23.04
N ASP A 382 1.84 2.46 22.75
CA ASP A 382 3.06 2.75 23.53
C ASP A 382 2.93 3.83 24.61
N SER A 383 1.74 4.42 24.83
CA SER A 383 1.59 5.59 25.70
C SER A 383 0.78 5.40 26.99
N HIS A 384 0.25 4.21 27.31
CA HIS A 384 -0.63 4.03 28.47
C HIS A 384 -0.10 3.02 29.52
N SER A 385 -0.25 3.41 30.78
CA SER A 385 0.34 2.83 32.00
C SER A 385 -0.18 1.44 32.36
N PHE A 386 0.66 0.70 33.09
CA PHE A 386 0.92 -0.73 32.92
C PHE A 386 0.49 -1.65 34.07
N GLU A 387 -0.22 -1.16 35.08
CA GLU A 387 -0.44 -1.95 36.30
C GLU A 387 -1.55 -3.00 36.21
N VAL A 388 -2.45 -2.93 35.21
CA VAL A 388 -3.73 -3.66 35.26
C VAL A 388 -3.71 -5.04 34.57
N VAL A 389 -2.72 -5.37 33.73
CA VAL A 389 -2.82 -6.49 32.75
C VAL A 389 -1.98 -7.75 33.09
N LYS A 390 -1.05 -7.65 34.04
CA LYS A 390 0.00 -8.68 34.22
C LYS A 390 -0.50 -9.98 34.84
N SER A 391 -1.28 -9.91 35.92
CA SER A 391 -1.70 -11.09 36.69
C SER A 391 -2.82 -11.89 36.00
N SER A 392 -3.75 -11.22 35.31
CA SER A 392 -4.79 -11.85 34.49
C SER A 392 -4.19 -12.60 33.30
N SER A 393 -3.23 -11.98 32.60
CA SER A 393 -2.52 -12.60 31.47
C SER A 393 -1.71 -13.83 31.88
N ALA A 394 -0.99 -13.78 33.01
CA ALA A 394 -0.20 -14.92 33.49
C ALA A 394 -1.07 -16.15 33.80
N ALA A 395 -2.21 -15.95 34.49
CA ALA A 395 -3.14 -17.03 34.81
C ALA A 395 -3.78 -17.62 33.55
N ALA A 396 -4.11 -16.77 32.56
CA ALA A 396 -4.66 -17.22 31.29
C ALA A 396 -3.65 -18.03 30.46
N HIS A 397 -2.39 -17.57 30.40
CA HIS A 397 -1.30 -18.31 29.73
C HIS A 397 -1.05 -19.66 30.37
N GLN A 398 -1.09 -19.74 31.71
CA GLN A 398 -0.96 -21.02 32.41
C GLN A 398 -2.08 -21.99 32.04
N ARG A 399 -3.35 -21.55 31.96
CA ARG A 399 -4.46 -22.41 31.52
C ARG A 399 -4.26 -22.94 30.09
N ILE A 400 -3.80 -22.08 29.18
CA ILE A 400 -3.50 -22.48 27.80
C ILE A 400 -2.37 -23.52 27.77
N LEU A 401 -1.30 -23.30 28.55
CA LEU A 401 -0.19 -24.24 28.67
C LEU A 401 -0.66 -25.58 29.25
N ASP A 402 -1.49 -25.57 30.28
CA ASP A 402 -2.02 -26.78 30.91
C ASP A 402 -2.85 -27.60 29.90
N ALA A 403 -3.70 -26.93 29.11
CA ALA A 403 -4.49 -27.57 28.05
C ALA A 403 -3.60 -28.18 26.94
N ILE A 404 -2.56 -27.45 26.50
CA ILE A 404 -1.59 -27.94 25.51
C ILE A 404 -0.78 -29.12 26.07
N TYR A 405 -0.43 -29.08 27.36
CA TYR A 405 0.31 -30.12 28.06
C TYR A 405 -0.47 -31.44 28.09
N ILE A 406 -1.75 -31.39 28.50
CA ILE A 406 -2.63 -32.57 28.53
C ILE A 406 -3.19 -32.96 27.15
N GLN A 407 -2.82 -32.22 26.09
CA GLN A 407 -3.27 -32.43 24.71
C GLN A 407 -4.78 -32.29 24.51
N ASP A 408 -5.43 -31.42 25.27
CA ASP A 408 -6.84 -31.10 25.05
C ASP A 408 -6.94 -29.96 24.03
N GLU A 409 -7.12 -30.34 22.77
CA GLU A 409 -7.26 -29.41 21.64
C GLU A 409 -8.43 -28.43 21.84
N GLY A 410 -9.55 -28.93 22.37
CA GLY A 410 -10.76 -28.16 22.60
C GLY A 410 -10.56 -27.12 23.69
N ASP A 411 -9.99 -27.54 24.83
CA ASP A 411 -9.70 -26.65 25.95
C ASP A 411 -8.60 -25.65 25.62
N ALA A 412 -7.58 -26.03 24.84
CA ALA A 412 -6.53 -25.11 24.37
C ALA A 412 -7.12 -24.00 23.50
N ALA A 413 -7.99 -24.36 22.56
CA ALA A 413 -8.70 -23.39 21.72
C ALA A 413 -9.65 -22.51 22.54
N HIS A 414 -10.38 -23.08 23.50
CA HIS A 414 -11.29 -22.34 24.36
C HIS A 414 -10.56 -21.35 25.27
N SER A 415 -9.55 -21.82 26.01
CA SER A 415 -8.70 -21.01 26.88
C SER A 415 -8.00 -19.87 26.11
N MET A 416 -7.58 -20.09 24.86
CA MET A 416 -7.03 -19.03 24.01
C MET A 416 -8.09 -17.99 23.61
N ARG A 417 -9.31 -18.39 23.24
CA ARG A 417 -10.39 -17.44 22.95
C ARG A 417 -10.72 -16.57 24.17
N ASP A 418 -10.82 -17.20 25.33
CA ASP A 418 -11.12 -16.51 26.58
C ASP A 418 -10.00 -15.52 26.94
N HIS A 419 -8.74 -15.93 26.84
CA HIS A 419 -7.58 -15.05 27.02
C HIS A 419 -7.67 -13.82 26.12
N LEU A 420 -7.96 -14.01 24.82
CA LEU A 420 -8.07 -12.93 23.86
C LEU A 420 -9.23 -11.97 24.16
N ALA A 421 -10.39 -12.50 24.54
CA ALA A 421 -11.56 -11.70 24.88
C ALA A 421 -11.30 -10.86 26.13
N HIS A 422 -10.66 -11.43 27.16
CA HIS A 422 -10.28 -10.69 28.37
C HIS A 422 -9.24 -9.62 28.06
N ALA A 423 -8.20 -9.95 27.30
CA ALA A 423 -7.17 -8.99 26.90
C ALA A 423 -7.77 -7.82 26.08
N TRP A 424 -8.76 -8.09 25.21
CA TRP A 424 -9.48 -7.05 24.49
C TRP A 424 -10.26 -6.13 25.43
N SER A 425 -10.98 -6.67 26.42
CA SER A 425 -11.70 -5.87 27.40
C SER A 425 -10.78 -4.95 28.21
N GLU A 426 -9.59 -5.43 28.58
CA GLU A 426 -8.59 -4.63 29.29
C GLU A 426 -8.02 -3.52 28.41
N ILE A 427 -7.68 -3.84 27.14
CA ILE A 427 -7.23 -2.85 26.14
C ILE A 427 -8.30 -1.79 25.91
N GLU A 428 -9.56 -2.19 25.73
CA GLU A 428 -10.67 -1.27 25.50
C GLU A 428 -10.92 -0.36 26.71
N ALA A 429 -10.82 -0.88 27.93
CA ALA A 429 -10.90 -0.08 29.15
C ALA A 429 -9.78 0.96 29.25
N VAL A 430 -8.55 0.62 28.85
CA VAL A 430 -7.42 1.55 28.82
C VAL A 430 -7.60 2.62 27.74
N ILE A 431 -8.10 2.27 26.55
CA ILE A 431 -8.30 3.24 25.45
C ILE A 431 -9.47 4.19 25.74
N LEU A 432 -10.55 3.69 26.33
CA LEU A 432 -11.75 4.49 26.63
C LEU A 432 -11.66 5.24 27.97
N GLY A 433 -10.76 4.82 28.85
CA GLY A 433 -10.54 5.43 30.17
C GLY A 433 -9.38 6.43 30.24
N ALA A 434 -8.68 6.69 29.14
CA ALA A 434 -7.52 7.59 29.05
C ALA A 434 -7.84 8.96 28.43
#